data_AF-I3ZET5-F1
#
_entry.id   AF-I3ZET5-F1
#
_cell.length_a   1.000
_cell.length_b   1.000
_cell.length_c   1.000
_cell.angle_alpha   90.00
_cell.angle_beta   90.00
_cell.angle_gamma   90.00
#
_symmetry.space_group_name_H-M   'P 1'
#
loop_
_entity.id
_entity.type
_entity.pdbx_description
1 polymer ?
#
loop_
_entity_poly.entity_id
_entity_poly.type
_entity_poly.pdbx_seq_one_letter_code
_entity_poly.pdbx_strand_id
1 'polypeptide(L)'
;MAASQADTLRLFTALRLHRTVWAGSLVLGLGLNDAGRAFALASLAAGAAALLLEDDPARLREASREGCATFTVTTLDEALRALKNEVRQGRAITVALGGSVEQWLSEMAERGVLPRSLAVARELSDAEAAAIGILKDWGAERLHGLGLIGPGEVELTVGAHWAITTDTATNQAERRSLDAALLAAAEGDAAMSEVTRQWLRAAPTLFPRSLDRSHWQSLSTPVKA
;
A
#
# COMPACT_ATOMS: atom_id res chain seq x y z
N MET A 1 -1.02 -5.33 15.72
CA MET A 1 -1.51 -6.53 14.98
C MET A 1 -0.87 -6.52 13.61
N ALA A 2 -0.72 -7.67 12.93
CA ALA A 2 -0.17 -7.67 11.57
C ALA A 2 -1.06 -6.86 10.61
N ALA A 3 -0.48 -6.23 9.59
CA ALA A 3 -1.24 -5.52 8.56
C ALA A 3 -2.32 -6.43 7.92
N SER A 4 -3.54 -5.92 7.86
CA SER A 4 -4.70 -6.63 7.30
C SER A 4 -4.51 -6.82 5.79
N GLN A 5 -4.60 -8.08 5.34
CA GLN A 5 -4.44 -8.41 3.93
C GLN A 5 -5.63 -7.92 3.08
N ALA A 6 -6.85 -7.96 3.64
CA ALA A 6 -8.03 -7.43 2.99
C ALA A 6 -7.91 -5.91 2.80
N ASP A 7 -7.43 -5.18 3.80
CA ASP A 7 -7.25 -3.72 3.67
C ASP A 7 -6.11 -3.37 2.72
N THR A 8 -5.04 -4.17 2.72
CA THR A 8 -3.96 -4.04 1.73
C THR A 8 -4.48 -4.25 0.31
N LEU A 9 -5.34 -5.25 0.08
CA LEU A 9 -5.98 -5.47 -1.22
C LEU A 9 -6.87 -4.30 -1.63
N ARG A 10 -7.65 -3.73 -0.70
CA ARG A 10 -8.49 -2.54 -0.97
C ARG A 10 -7.63 -1.36 -1.42
N LEU A 11 -6.60 -1.04 -0.65
CA LEU A 11 -5.69 0.08 -0.94
C LEU A 11 -4.93 -0.14 -2.24
N PHE A 12 -4.45 -1.37 -2.50
CA PHE A 12 -3.80 -1.72 -3.77
C PHE A 12 -4.75 -1.51 -4.95
N THR A 13 -6.00 -1.98 -4.82
CA THR A 13 -7.02 -1.81 -5.86
C THR A 13 -7.28 -0.32 -6.13
N ALA A 14 -7.39 0.49 -5.08
CA ALA A 14 -7.59 1.92 -5.22
C ALA A 14 -6.40 2.64 -5.87
N LEU A 15 -5.17 2.29 -5.49
CA LEU A 15 -3.97 2.78 -6.17
C LEU A 15 -4.02 2.46 -7.67
N ARG A 16 -4.40 1.23 -8.04
CA ARG A 16 -4.48 0.79 -9.43
C ARG A 16 -5.62 1.43 -10.23
N LEU A 17 -6.72 1.80 -9.57
CA LEU A 17 -7.82 2.56 -10.19
C LEU A 17 -7.45 4.03 -10.40
N HIS A 18 -6.69 4.61 -9.47
CA HIS A 18 -6.20 5.98 -9.60
C HIS A 18 -5.14 6.09 -10.69
N ARG A 19 -4.26 5.09 -10.82
CA ARG A 19 -3.19 5.07 -11.81
C ARG A 19 -2.81 3.65 -12.21
N THR A 20 -2.66 3.43 -13.52
CA THR A 20 -2.32 2.13 -14.09
C THR A 20 -0.85 1.74 -13.94
N VAL A 21 0.07 2.70 -13.77
CA VAL A 21 1.51 2.45 -13.62
C VAL A 21 2.10 3.31 -12.50
N TRP A 22 2.55 2.67 -11.42
CA TRP A 22 3.23 3.33 -10.30
C TRP A 22 4.75 3.17 -10.31
N ALA A 23 5.29 2.32 -11.19
CA ALA A 23 6.73 2.21 -11.39
C ALA A 23 7.33 3.59 -11.70
N GLY A 24 8.35 3.97 -10.94
CA GLY A 24 9.02 5.27 -11.04
C GLY A 24 8.23 6.43 -10.44
N SER A 25 7.22 6.14 -9.63
CA SER A 25 6.52 7.14 -8.81
C SER A 25 6.96 7.03 -7.36
N LEU A 26 7.10 8.18 -6.70
CA LEU A 26 7.24 8.29 -5.25
C LEU A 26 5.86 8.51 -4.63
N VAL A 27 5.47 7.67 -3.66
CA VAL A 27 4.29 7.88 -2.82
C VAL A 27 4.72 8.19 -1.39
N LEU A 28 3.97 9.06 -0.71
CA LEU A 28 4.24 9.48 0.66
C LEU A 28 3.15 8.97 1.61
N GLY A 29 3.52 8.25 2.66
CA GLY A 29 2.59 7.82 3.72
C GLY A 29 2.93 8.48 5.05
N LEU A 30 1.92 8.95 5.79
CA LEU A 30 2.06 9.54 7.11
C LEU A 30 1.40 8.66 8.16
N GLY A 31 2.21 8.15 9.09
CA GLY A 31 1.82 7.19 10.11
C GLY A 31 1.90 5.74 9.62
N LEU A 32 2.42 4.86 10.48
CA LEU A 32 2.58 3.41 10.32
C LEU A 32 1.71 2.64 11.33
N ASN A 33 0.51 3.14 11.58
CA ASN A 33 -0.55 2.31 12.18
C ASN A 33 -1.02 1.23 11.18
N ASP A 34 -2.06 0.46 11.55
CA ASP A 34 -2.54 -0.66 10.73
C ASP A 34 -2.87 -0.24 9.28
N ALA A 35 -3.51 0.91 9.09
CA ALA A 35 -3.82 1.47 7.77
C ALA A 35 -2.56 1.92 7.02
N GLY A 36 -1.61 2.56 7.70
CA GLY A 36 -0.33 2.97 7.13
C GLY A 36 0.53 1.78 6.69
N ARG A 37 0.55 0.69 7.46
CA ARG A 37 1.24 -0.55 7.09
C ARG A 37 0.58 -1.25 5.91
N ALA A 38 -0.76 -1.30 5.87
CA ALA A 38 -1.49 -1.78 4.70
C ALA A 38 -1.18 -0.93 3.45
N PHE A 39 -1.09 0.40 3.59
CA PHE A 39 -0.70 1.29 2.50
C PHE A 39 0.73 1.04 2.00
N ALA A 40 1.67 0.75 2.90
CA ALA A 40 3.04 0.41 2.54
C ALA A 40 3.10 -0.86 1.67
N LEU A 41 2.42 -1.93 2.09
CA LEU A 41 2.36 -3.19 1.34
C LEU A 41 1.58 -3.02 0.02
N ALA A 42 0.52 -2.23 0.02
CA ALA A 42 -0.24 -1.91 -1.20
C ALA A 42 0.61 -1.13 -2.21
N SER A 43 1.45 -0.23 -1.74
CA SER A 43 2.39 0.53 -2.58
C SER A 43 3.43 -0.39 -3.22
N LEU A 44 3.97 -1.35 -2.47
CA LEU A 44 4.85 -2.40 -3.01
C LEU A 44 4.13 -3.24 -4.07
N ALA A 45 2.92 -3.71 -3.78
CA ALA A 45 2.11 -4.47 -4.73
C ALA A 45 1.84 -3.69 -6.02
N ALA A 46 1.59 -2.38 -5.91
CA ALA A 46 1.34 -1.48 -7.02
C ALA A 46 2.58 -1.19 -7.87
N GLY A 47 3.77 -1.41 -7.34
CA GLY A 47 5.05 -1.15 -8.00
C GLY A 47 5.67 0.22 -7.66
N ALA A 48 5.17 0.91 -6.63
CA ALA A 48 5.61 2.25 -6.25
C ALA A 48 6.85 2.23 -5.35
N ALA A 49 7.65 3.29 -5.38
CA ALA A 49 8.57 3.61 -4.29
C ALA A 49 7.82 4.44 -3.24
N ALA A 50 7.90 4.04 -1.97
CA ALA A 50 7.15 4.67 -0.88
C ALA A 50 8.09 5.22 0.20
N LEU A 51 7.87 6.48 0.57
CA LEU A 51 8.44 7.10 1.77
C LEU A 51 7.36 7.12 2.86
N LEU A 52 7.65 6.55 4.03
CA LEU A 52 6.71 6.40 5.13
C LEU A 52 7.24 7.16 6.34
N LEU A 53 6.54 8.20 6.79
CA LEU A 53 6.94 9.03 7.93
C LEU A 53 6.26 8.54 9.20
N GLU A 54 7.03 8.34 10.27
CA GLU A 54 6.52 7.88 11.57
C GLU A 54 7.36 8.43 12.71
N ASP A 55 6.68 8.96 13.73
CA ASP A 55 7.24 9.53 14.95
C ASP A 55 7.38 8.50 16.07
N ASP A 56 6.55 7.45 16.09
CA ASP A 56 6.59 6.39 17.08
C ASP A 56 7.64 5.29 16.73
N PRO A 57 8.73 5.15 17.51
CA PRO A 57 9.73 4.11 17.30
C PRO A 57 9.21 2.69 17.53
N ALA A 58 8.12 2.49 18.26
CA ALA A 58 7.48 1.18 18.36
C ALA A 58 6.85 0.77 17.02
N ARG A 59 6.09 1.67 16.39
CA ARG A 59 5.45 1.42 15.07
C ARG A 59 6.46 1.21 13.95
N LEU A 60 7.57 1.95 13.96
CA LEU A 60 8.69 1.71 13.02
C LEU A 60 9.28 0.31 13.15
N ARG A 61 9.53 -0.15 14.39
CA ARG A 61 10.04 -1.49 14.67
C ARG A 61 9.02 -2.56 14.24
N GLU A 62 7.74 -2.35 14.50
CA GLU A 62 6.67 -3.23 14.06
C GLU A 62 6.59 -3.34 12.54
N ALA A 63 6.58 -2.20 11.83
CA ALA A 63 6.55 -2.15 10.37
C ALA A 63 7.77 -2.84 9.74
N SER A 64 8.96 -2.68 10.33
CA SER A 64 10.18 -3.37 9.89
C SER A 64 10.06 -4.90 10.09
N ARG A 65 9.58 -5.33 11.26
CA ARG A 65 9.40 -6.75 11.60
C ARG A 65 8.35 -7.43 10.71
N GLU A 66 7.32 -6.69 10.31
CA GLU A 66 6.24 -7.17 9.43
C GLU A 66 6.59 -7.07 7.94
N GLY A 67 7.77 -6.56 7.58
CA GLY A 67 8.20 -6.41 6.18
C GLY A 67 7.49 -5.28 5.43
N CYS A 68 6.82 -4.37 6.14
CA CYS A 68 6.17 -3.20 5.56
C CYS A 68 7.20 -2.13 5.15
N ALA A 69 8.36 -2.09 5.82
CA ALA A 69 9.48 -1.22 5.49
C ALA A 69 10.68 -2.06 5.04
N THR A 70 11.16 -1.82 3.81
CA THR A 70 12.38 -2.47 3.29
C THR A 70 13.62 -1.92 4.01
N PHE A 71 13.62 -0.60 4.24
CA PHE A 71 14.64 0.09 5.02
C PHE A 71 13.98 1.00 6.04
N THR A 72 14.62 1.14 7.19
CA THR A 72 14.28 2.15 8.18
C THR A 72 15.50 3.05 8.36
N VAL A 73 15.30 4.36 8.19
CA VAL A 73 16.34 5.38 8.29
C VAL A 73 15.89 6.48 9.24
N THR A 74 16.80 7.36 9.66
CA THR A 74 16.52 8.45 10.60
C THR A 74 16.83 9.83 10.04
N THR A 75 17.21 9.92 8.77
CA THR A 75 17.47 11.18 8.07
C THR A 75 16.82 11.18 6.70
N LEU A 76 16.34 12.36 6.27
CA LEU A 76 15.77 12.51 4.94
C LEU A 76 16.80 12.26 3.83
N ASP A 77 18.08 12.63 4.05
CA ASP A 77 19.15 12.38 3.08
C ASP A 77 19.33 10.89 2.76
N GLU A 78 19.32 10.03 3.78
CA GLU A 78 19.39 8.58 3.60
C GLU A 78 18.15 8.06 2.89
N ALA A 79 16.97 8.55 3.25
CA ALA A 79 15.72 8.16 2.62
C ALA A 79 15.72 8.48 1.13
N LEU A 80 16.05 9.73 0.78
CA LEU A 80 16.08 10.19 -0.61
C LEU A 80 17.18 9.50 -1.42
N ARG A 81 18.32 9.16 -0.81
CA ARG A 81 19.38 8.39 -1.48
C ARG A 81 18.89 7.00 -1.87
N ALA A 82 18.20 6.31 -0.98
CA ALA A 82 17.61 5.00 -1.27
C ALA A 82 16.52 5.11 -2.37
N LEU A 83 15.59 6.06 -2.21
CA LEU A 83 14.44 6.22 -3.11
C LEU A 83 14.85 6.66 -4.53
N LYS A 84 15.81 7.58 -4.66
CA LYS A 84 16.18 8.16 -5.97
C LYS A 84 16.58 7.10 -6.98
N ASN A 85 17.37 6.10 -6.57
CA ASN A 85 17.82 5.06 -7.49
C ASN A 85 16.67 4.13 -7.90
N GLU A 86 15.83 3.73 -6.94
CA GLU A 86 14.72 2.81 -7.18
C GLU A 86 13.61 3.44 -8.02
N VAL A 87 13.27 4.71 -7.74
CA VAL A 87 12.36 5.51 -8.57
C VAL A 87 12.88 5.57 -10.01
N ARG A 88 14.16 5.90 -10.22
CA ARG A 88 14.75 5.95 -11.56
C ARG A 88 14.69 4.59 -12.29
N GLN A 89 14.83 3.49 -11.56
CA GLN A 89 14.82 2.13 -12.13
C GLN A 89 13.42 1.51 -12.18
N GLY A 90 12.38 2.23 -11.76
CA GLY A 90 11.00 1.74 -11.75
C GLY A 90 10.77 0.59 -10.77
N ARG A 91 11.59 0.48 -9.72
CA ARG A 91 11.50 -0.62 -8.75
C ARG A 91 10.74 -0.20 -7.51
N ALA A 92 9.92 -1.12 -7.02
CA ALA A 92 9.16 -0.93 -5.80
C ALA A 92 10.07 -1.07 -4.57
N ILE A 93 9.91 -0.15 -3.62
CA ILE A 93 10.65 -0.14 -2.36
C ILE A 93 9.83 0.62 -1.32
N THR A 94 9.95 0.26 -0.05
CA THR A 94 9.41 1.03 1.07
C THR A 94 10.52 1.49 1.98
N VAL A 95 10.60 2.79 2.23
CA VAL A 95 11.57 3.39 3.15
C VAL A 95 10.79 4.08 4.26
N ALA A 96 10.95 3.60 5.49
CA ALA A 96 10.42 4.25 6.67
C ALA A 96 11.44 5.25 7.22
N LEU A 97 11.02 6.49 7.40
CA LEU A 97 11.82 7.56 7.99
C LEU A 97 11.29 7.86 9.38
N GLY A 98 12.10 7.51 10.38
CA GLY A 98 11.78 7.75 11.78
C GLY A 98 12.20 9.12 12.27
N GLY A 99 11.35 9.75 13.06
CA GLY A 99 11.62 11.04 13.70
C GLY A 99 10.42 11.98 13.62
N SER A 100 10.65 13.28 13.80
CA SER A 100 9.57 14.26 13.74
C SER A 100 9.00 14.35 12.32
N VAL A 101 7.77 13.85 12.13
CA VAL A 101 7.09 13.92 10.84
C VAL A 101 6.90 15.36 10.38
N GLU A 102 6.56 16.26 11.29
CA GLU A 102 6.47 17.71 11.02
C GLU A 102 7.79 18.26 10.46
N GLN A 103 8.92 17.94 11.11
CA GLN A 103 10.24 18.35 10.65
C GLN A 103 10.54 17.81 9.25
N TRP A 104 10.24 16.53 9.00
CA TRP A 104 10.49 15.89 7.71
C TRP A 104 9.62 16.47 6.59
N LEU A 105 8.37 16.80 6.86
CA LEU A 105 7.50 17.47 5.89
C LEU A 105 8.01 18.88 5.55
N SER A 106 8.44 19.65 6.55
CA SER A 106 9.05 20.97 6.31
C SER A 106 10.32 20.85 5.47
N GLU A 107 11.22 19.94 5.84
CA GLU A 107 12.48 19.72 5.11
C GLU A 107 12.24 19.23 3.67
N MET A 108 11.23 18.37 3.46
CA MET A 108 10.80 17.95 2.12
C MET A 108 10.30 19.13 1.28
N ALA A 109 9.50 20.03 1.88
CA ALA A 109 9.05 21.25 1.21
C ALA A 109 10.26 22.14 0.88
N GLU A 110 11.10 22.49 1.84
CA GLU A 110 12.29 23.34 1.61
C GLU A 110 13.20 22.81 0.50
N ARG A 111 13.30 21.48 0.35
CA ARG A 111 14.15 20.82 -0.66
C ARG A 111 13.45 20.52 -1.98
N GLY A 112 12.17 20.87 -2.13
CA GLY A 112 11.40 20.63 -3.35
C GLY A 112 11.16 19.15 -3.63
N VAL A 113 11.04 18.31 -2.59
CA VAL A 113 10.72 16.89 -2.74
C VAL A 113 9.23 16.74 -3.02
N LEU A 114 8.88 16.51 -4.28
CA LEU A 114 7.48 16.33 -4.69
C LEU A 114 7.13 14.83 -4.79
N PRO A 115 6.35 14.26 -3.84
CA PRO A 115 5.74 12.96 -4.06
C PRO A 115 4.65 13.07 -5.12
N ARG A 116 4.43 11.98 -5.87
CA ARG A 116 3.32 11.90 -6.82
C ARG A 116 1.98 11.92 -6.11
N SER A 117 1.87 11.12 -5.04
CA SER A 117 0.65 11.03 -4.26
C SER A 117 0.97 10.86 -2.79
N LEU A 118 0.04 11.27 -1.92
CA LEU A 118 0.19 11.16 -0.49
C LEU A 118 -1.04 10.57 0.21
N ALA A 119 -0.75 9.95 1.35
CA ALA A 119 -1.61 9.09 2.13
C ALA A 119 -1.45 9.45 3.62
N VAL A 120 -2.55 9.70 4.32
CA VAL A 120 -2.52 10.11 5.73
C VAL A 120 -3.33 9.13 6.55
N ALA A 121 -2.67 8.40 7.45
CA ALA A 121 -3.30 7.38 8.28
C ALA A 121 -3.49 7.81 9.74
N ARG A 122 -3.08 9.03 10.11
CA ARG A 122 -3.22 9.59 11.47
C ARG A 122 -3.75 11.02 11.44
N GLU A 123 -4.13 11.53 12.61
CA GLU A 123 -4.44 12.95 12.76
C GLU A 123 -3.19 13.79 12.51
N LEU A 124 -3.38 14.97 11.90
CA LEU A 124 -2.31 15.89 11.55
C LEU A 124 -2.32 17.09 12.49
N SER A 125 -1.13 17.60 12.83
CA SER A 125 -1.00 18.93 13.39
C SER A 125 -1.29 20.00 12.33
N ASP A 126 -1.56 21.24 12.76
CA ASP A 126 -1.75 22.37 11.85
C ASP A 126 -0.52 22.63 10.97
N ALA A 127 0.68 22.46 11.53
CA ALA A 127 1.94 22.60 10.82
C ALA A 127 2.11 21.53 9.73
N GLU A 128 1.78 20.28 10.04
CA GLU A 128 1.80 19.18 9.08
C GLU A 128 0.78 19.38 7.96
N ALA A 129 -0.42 19.83 8.30
CA ALA A 129 -1.46 20.15 7.33
C ALA A 129 -1.02 21.28 6.38
N ALA A 130 -0.36 22.31 6.89
CA ALA A 130 0.19 23.41 6.11
C ALA A 130 1.30 22.93 5.15
N ALA A 131 2.25 22.12 5.62
CA ALA A 131 3.30 21.56 4.78
C ALA A 131 2.74 20.65 3.67
N ILE A 132 1.73 19.83 3.99
CA ILE A 132 1.00 19.05 2.98
C ILE A 132 0.28 19.96 1.97
N GLY A 133 -0.24 21.11 2.40
CA GLY A 133 -0.81 22.13 1.51
C GLY A 133 0.19 22.57 0.44
N ILE A 134 1.43 22.86 0.83
CA ILE A 134 2.51 23.23 -0.11
C ILE A 134 2.76 22.11 -1.13
N LEU A 135 2.86 20.86 -0.66
CA LEU A 135 3.08 19.72 -1.56
C LEU A 135 1.92 19.55 -2.56
N LYS A 136 0.69 19.78 -2.13
CA LYS A 136 -0.49 19.75 -3.01
C LYS A 136 -0.48 20.87 -4.03
N ASP A 137 -0.09 22.08 -3.64
CA ASP A 137 0.04 23.21 -4.55
C ASP A 137 1.09 22.95 -5.64
N TRP A 138 2.09 22.12 -5.35
CA TRP A 138 3.07 21.64 -6.34
C TRP A 138 2.57 20.45 -7.17
N GLY A 139 1.38 19.93 -6.88
CA GLY A 139 0.74 18.87 -7.65
C GLY A 139 0.76 17.48 -7.01
N ALA A 140 1.09 17.35 -5.72
CA ALA A 140 0.95 16.08 -5.01
C ALA A 140 -0.53 15.70 -4.88
N GLU A 141 -0.91 14.55 -5.42
CA GLU A 141 -2.28 14.07 -5.40
C GLU A 141 -2.60 13.44 -4.04
N ARG A 142 -3.58 13.98 -3.30
CA ARG A 142 -4.02 13.31 -2.06
C ARG A 142 -4.90 12.13 -2.41
N LEU A 143 -4.50 10.95 -1.93
CA LEU A 143 -5.31 9.75 -2.02
C LEU A 143 -6.40 9.84 -0.94
N HIS A 144 -7.61 10.23 -1.37
CA HIS A 144 -8.81 10.33 -0.54
C HIS A 144 -9.79 9.24 -0.93
N GLY A 145 -10.19 8.35 0.00
CA GLY A 145 -11.31 7.41 -0.25
C GLY A 145 -11.03 6.41 -1.37
N LEU A 146 -11.52 5.18 -1.23
CA LEU A 146 -10.95 3.96 -1.83
C LEU A 146 -9.51 3.66 -1.39
N GLY A 147 -8.69 4.69 -1.17
CA GLY A 147 -7.27 4.62 -0.87
C GLY A 147 -6.82 5.36 0.38
N LEU A 148 -7.71 5.67 1.36
CA LEU A 148 -7.46 6.01 2.80
C LEU A 148 -8.54 6.95 3.39
N ILE A 149 -9.58 6.38 4.03
CA ILE A 149 -10.39 7.06 5.07
C ILE A 149 -10.68 6.01 6.15
N GLY A 150 -10.20 6.27 7.39
CA GLY A 150 -10.60 5.59 8.63
C GLY A 150 -10.46 4.05 8.70
N PRO A 151 -10.43 3.46 9.90
CA PRO A 151 -10.71 2.03 10.03
C PRO A 151 -12.17 1.78 9.62
N GLY A 152 -12.40 1.26 8.41
CA GLY A 152 -13.68 0.61 8.07
C GLY A 152 -14.48 1.12 6.88
N GLU A 153 -14.14 2.24 6.23
CA GLU A 153 -14.95 2.75 5.10
C GLU A 153 -14.12 2.95 3.83
N VAL A 154 -13.91 1.84 3.13
CA VAL A 154 -13.57 1.85 1.71
C VAL A 154 -14.75 1.26 0.95
N GLU A 155 -15.68 2.12 0.54
CA GLU A 155 -16.75 1.74 -0.38
C GLU A 155 -16.21 1.71 -1.81
N LEU A 156 -15.47 0.64 -2.12
CA LEU A 156 -15.19 0.25 -3.49
C LEU A 156 -16.53 -0.11 -4.13
N THR A 157 -17.16 0.83 -4.84
CA THR A 157 -18.22 0.52 -5.80
C THR A 157 -17.62 -0.19 -7.02
N VAL A 158 -16.91 -1.30 -6.79
CA VAL A 158 -16.60 -2.31 -7.79
C VAL A 158 -17.94 -3.02 -8.00
N GLY A 159 -18.77 -2.40 -8.85
CA GLY A 159 -20.23 -2.43 -8.79
C GLY A 159 -20.86 -3.77 -8.44
N ALA A 160 -21.70 -3.77 -7.40
CA ALA A 160 -22.73 -4.75 -7.01
C ALA A 160 -22.44 -6.27 -7.07
N HIS A 161 -21.27 -6.70 -7.54
CA HIS A 161 -20.99 -8.06 -8.01
C HIS A 161 -19.62 -8.57 -7.56
N TRP A 162 -18.86 -7.85 -6.75
CA TRP A 162 -17.55 -8.30 -6.28
C TRP A 162 -17.42 -8.09 -4.77
N ALA A 163 -16.85 -9.08 -4.09
CA ALA A 163 -16.54 -9.02 -2.67
C ALA A 163 -15.10 -9.46 -2.41
N ILE A 164 -14.48 -8.91 -1.36
CA ILE A 164 -13.23 -9.46 -0.83
C ILE A 164 -13.58 -10.67 0.00
N THR A 165 -12.96 -11.79 -0.34
CA THR A 165 -13.06 -13.03 0.42
C THR A 165 -11.66 -13.40 0.87
N THR A 166 -11.58 -14.13 1.97
CA THR A 166 -10.32 -14.62 2.52
C THR A 166 -10.45 -16.11 2.72
N ASP A 167 -9.63 -16.89 2.03
CA ASP A 167 -9.49 -18.32 2.30
C ASP A 167 -8.33 -18.56 3.26
N THR A 168 -8.48 -19.54 4.14
CA THR A 168 -7.52 -19.87 5.19
C THR A 168 -7.02 -21.29 4.99
N ALA A 169 -5.69 -21.47 4.89
CA ALA A 169 -5.05 -22.77 4.83
C ALA A 169 -4.76 -23.31 6.23
N THR A 170 -4.64 -24.63 6.36
CA THR A 170 -4.24 -25.28 7.63
C THR A 170 -2.73 -25.15 7.88
N ASN A 171 -1.92 -25.05 6.82
CA ASN A 171 -0.48 -24.98 6.91
C ASN A 171 0.16 -24.29 5.69
N GLN A 172 1.46 -24.03 5.77
CA GLN A 172 2.20 -23.29 4.73
C GLN A 172 2.35 -24.04 3.41
N ALA A 173 2.35 -25.38 3.40
CA ALA A 173 2.43 -26.15 2.16
C ALA A 173 1.10 -26.08 1.40
N GLU A 174 -0.02 -26.24 2.12
CA GLU A 174 -1.35 -26.04 1.57
C GLU A 174 -1.54 -24.59 1.06
N ARG A 175 -1.10 -23.59 1.84
CA ARG A 175 -1.17 -22.19 1.42
C ARG A 175 -0.51 -21.94 0.07
N ARG A 176 0.71 -22.46 -0.14
CA ARG A 176 1.43 -22.36 -1.42
C ARG A 176 0.69 -23.07 -2.55
N SER A 177 0.10 -24.23 -2.29
CA SER A 177 -0.68 -24.97 -3.29
C SER A 177 -1.93 -24.21 -3.71
N LEU A 178 -2.65 -23.61 -2.76
CA LEU A 178 -3.83 -22.79 -3.02
C LEU A 178 -3.47 -21.50 -3.76
N ASP A 179 -2.38 -20.82 -3.37
CA ASP A 179 -1.90 -19.62 -4.07
C ASP A 179 -1.52 -19.94 -5.53
N ALA A 180 -0.87 -21.08 -5.77
CA ALA A 180 -0.54 -21.54 -7.13
C ALA A 180 -1.80 -21.86 -7.95
N ALA A 181 -2.81 -22.48 -7.34
CA ALA A 181 -4.09 -22.77 -7.98
C ALA A 181 -4.86 -21.48 -8.34
N LEU A 182 -4.91 -20.50 -7.43
CA LEU A 182 -5.51 -19.19 -7.69
C LEU A 182 -4.82 -18.47 -8.85
N LEU A 183 -3.48 -18.49 -8.88
CA LEU A 183 -2.71 -17.87 -9.96
C LEU A 183 -2.96 -18.56 -11.30
N ALA A 184 -2.93 -19.90 -11.33
CA ALA A 184 -3.20 -20.67 -12.55
C ALA A 184 -4.61 -20.43 -13.09
N ALA A 185 -5.62 -20.37 -12.21
CA ALA A 185 -6.99 -20.04 -12.61
C ALA A 185 -7.10 -18.62 -13.19
N ALA A 186 -6.41 -17.64 -12.60
CA ALA A 186 -6.41 -16.26 -13.09
C ALA A 186 -5.67 -16.08 -14.42
N GLU A 187 -4.66 -16.90 -14.72
CA GLU A 187 -3.97 -16.92 -16.01
C GLU A 187 -4.78 -17.62 -17.11
N GLY A 188 -5.60 -18.61 -16.75
CA GLY A 188 -6.52 -19.28 -17.67
C GLY A 188 -7.79 -18.48 -17.99
N ASP A 189 -8.19 -17.54 -17.13
CA ASP A 189 -9.36 -16.69 -17.32
C ASP A 189 -9.01 -15.39 -18.05
N ALA A 190 -9.33 -15.32 -19.34
CA ALA A 190 -9.11 -14.14 -20.17
C ALA A 190 -9.94 -12.92 -19.72
N ALA A 191 -11.07 -13.12 -19.04
CA ALA A 191 -11.92 -12.04 -18.53
C ALA A 191 -11.40 -11.44 -17.22
N MET A 192 -10.47 -12.11 -16.54
CA MET A 192 -9.87 -11.63 -15.29
C MET A 192 -9.12 -10.30 -15.50
N SER A 193 -9.27 -9.37 -14.56
CA SER A 193 -8.58 -8.08 -14.63
C SER A 193 -7.07 -8.23 -14.35
N GLU A 194 -6.24 -7.40 -14.99
CA GLU A 194 -4.79 -7.39 -14.72
C GLU A 194 -4.48 -6.97 -13.27
N VAL A 195 -5.33 -6.15 -12.66
CA VAL A 195 -5.22 -5.76 -11.25
C VAL A 195 -5.34 -6.99 -10.35
N THR A 196 -6.31 -7.86 -10.60
CA THR A 196 -6.47 -9.11 -9.85
C THR A 196 -5.27 -10.04 -10.04
N ARG A 197 -4.80 -10.22 -11.29
CA ARG A 197 -3.61 -11.06 -11.57
C ARG A 197 -2.36 -10.54 -10.86
N GLN A 198 -2.12 -9.23 -10.91
CA GLN A 198 -1.00 -8.59 -10.22
C GLN A 198 -1.06 -8.82 -8.71
N TRP A 199 -2.23 -8.68 -8.10
CA TRP A 199 -2.40 -8.97 -6.67
C TRP A 199 -2.07 -10.42 -6.34
N LEU A 200 -2.61 -11.38 -7.09
CA LEU A 200 -2.37 -12.80 -6.85
C LEU A 200 -0.89 -13.19 -6.96
N ARG A 201 -0.12 -12.50 -7.82
CA ARG A 201 1.34 -12.65 -7.90
C ARG A 201 2.06 -12.00 -6.72
N ALA A 202 1.64 -10.81 -6.29
CA ALA A 202 2.31 -10.05 -5.24
C ALA A 202 2.03 -10.58 -3.84
N ALA A 203 0.77 -10.93 -3.54
CA ALA A 203 0.32 -11.24 -2.19
C ALA A 203 1.14 -12.34 -1.49
N PRO A 204 1.56 -13.45 -2.13
CA PRO A 204 2.40 -14.46 -1.49
C PRO A 204 3.75 -13.93 -1.00
N THR A 205 4.34 -12.98 -1.74
CA THR A 205 5.62 -12.37 -1.36
C THR A 205 5.47 -11.35 -0.24
N LEU A 206 4.35 -10.63 -0.20
CA LEU A 206 4.05 -9.62 0.83
C LEU A 206 3.62 -10.24 2.16
N PHE A 207 2.96 -11.41 2.11
CA PHE A 207 2.46 -12.12 3.28
C PHE A 207 3.00 -13.56 3.34
N PRO A 208 4.33 -13.77 3.43
CA PRO A 208 4.94 -15.07 3.24
C PRO A 208 4.66 -16.06 4.38
N ARG A 209 4.23 -15.57 5.54
CA ARG A 209 3.90 -16.38 6.72
C ARG A 209 2.40 -16.42 7.04
N SER A 210 1.58 -15.74 6.25
CA SER A 210 0.13 -15.78 6.41
C SER A 210 -0.40 -17.15 5.95
N LEU A 211 -1.38 -17.68 6.67
CA LEU A 211 -2.21 -18.79 6.19
C LEU A 211 -3.47 -18.31 5.46
N ASP A 212 -3.78 -17.03 5.63
CA ASP A 212 -4.89 -16.35 4.98
C ASP A 212 -4.47 -15.77 3.62
N ARG A 213 -5.39 -15.81 2.66
CA ARG A 213 -5.27 -15.16 1.36
C ARG A 213 -6.55 -14.42 0.98
N SER A 214 -6.53 -13.09 1.07
CA SER A 214 -7.61 -12.24 0.56
C SER A 214 -7.52 -12.05 -0.95
N HIS A 215 -8.64 -12.15 -1.64
CA HIS A 215 -8.75 -11.88 -3.08
C HIS A 215 -10.17 -11.41 -3.44
N TRP A 216 -10.32 -10.78 -4.61
CA TRP A 216 -11.63 -10.41 -5.14
C TRP A 216 -12.31 -11.63 -5.76
N GLN A 217 -13.56 -11.86 -5.37
CA GLN A 217 -14.41 -12.89 -5.96
C GLN A 217 -15.69 -12.26 -6.53
N SER A 218 -16.09 -12.71 -7.71
CA SER A 218 -17.38 -12.34 -8.31
C SER A 218 -18.51 -12.99 -7.52
N LEU A 219 -19.47 -12.20 -7.06
CA LEU A 219 -20.75 -12.63 -6.52
C LEU A 219 -21.63 -13.04 -7.70
N SER A 220 -21.71 -14.34 -7.98
CA SER A 220 -22.68 -14.87 -8.92
C SER A 220 -24.10 -14.49 -8.45
N THR A 221 -24.92 -13.90 -9.33
CA THR A 221 -26.35 -13.77 -9.04
C THR A 221 -26.91 -15.18 -8.86
N PRO A 222 -27.65 -15.50 -7.78
CA PRO A 222 -28.29 -16.81 -7.69
C PRO A 222 -29.21 -16.95 -8.90
N VAL A 223 -28.95 -17.97 -9.72
CA VAL A 223 -29.88 -18.38 -10.79
C VAL A 223 -31.18 -18.71 -10.07
N LYS A 224 -32.22 -17.87 -10.24
CA LYS A 224 -33.57 -18.20 -9.77
C LYS A 224 -33.95 -19.53 -10.42
N ALA A 225 -34.10 -20.56 -9.58
CA ALA A 225 -34.70 -21.84 -9.96
C ALA A 225 -36.15 -21.65 -10.40
#